data_AF-A0A2T3NTB9-F1
#
_entry.id   AF-A0A2T3NTB9-F1
#
_cell.length_a   1.000
_cell.length_b   1.000
_cell.length_c   1.000
_cell.angle_alpha   90.00
_cell.angle_beta   90.00
_cell.angle_gamma   90.00
#
_symmetry.space_group_name_H-M   'P 1'
#
loop_
_entity.id
_entity.type
_entity.pdbx_description
1 polymer ?
#
loop_
_entity_poly.entity_id
_entity_poly.type
_entity_poly.pdbx_seq_one_letter_code
_entity_poly.pdbx_strand_id
1 'polypeptide(L)'
;MMSILSKLNTAVVRTTAFFSLLRNLFPFFNNEVGVQVNKLSFFIFFSKYVNMVVMFIPIKLLFLLSGAKNIPFLADIEQSLGRNVYISIMIFIVIVLYAFDMVAKIYKSKIANHQKTIINKAKYHFDNKDVEKKIVLRTYNPYCQIVSDILVLLASILVFTLLSPHYALFYVTVVVSYFLLLEYLLFSPHQTRLLKMLNLDNNQFIQVCNGILYLIFFLGIVAVLFVKSIHILVAILILLVARISTTSLRTIFTSQKALRRDYFQK
;
A
#
# COMPACT_ATOMS: atom_id res chain seq x y z
N MET A 1 -15.30 26.33 22.01
CA MET A 1 -15.19 24.85 21.91
C MET A 1 -15.57 24.46 20.48
N MET A 2 -14.60 24.23 19.59
CA MET A 2 -14.88 23.89 18.18
C MET A 2 -15.62 22.55 18.09
N SER A 3 -16.79 22.51 17.45
CA SER A 3 -17.59 21.28 17.30
C SER A 3 -16.81 20.23 16.51
N ILE A 4 -17.06 18.95 16.77
CA ILE A 4 -16.40 17.82 16.08
C ILE A 4 -16.53 17.94 14.54
N LEU A 5 -17.66 18.48 14.06
CA LEU A 5 -17.93 18.74 12.64
C LEU A 5 -16.95 19.78 12.06
N SER A 6 -16.67 20.87 12.77
CA SER A 6 -15.71 21.89 12.31
C SER A 6 -14.28 21.33 12.19
N LYS A 7 -13.91 20.39 13.07
CA LYS A 7 -12.61 19.72 13.05
C LYS A 7 -12.50 18.71 11.91
N LEU A 8 -13.57 17.96 11.62
CA LEU A 8 -13.65 17.06 10.47
C LEU A 8 -13.55 17.83 9.15
N ASN A 9 -14.26 18.95 9.01
CA ASN A 9 -14.15 19.82 7.84
C ASN A 9 -12.71 20.30 7.63
N THR A 10 -12.00 20.64 8.72
CA THR A 10 -10.58 21.04 8.65
C THR A 10 -9.67 19.88 8.20
N ALA A 11 -9.96 18.64 8.59
CA ALA A 11 -9.22 17.46 8.12
C ALA A 11 -9.48 17.20 6.63
N VAL A 12 -10.72 17.34 6.17
CA VAL A 12 -11.09 17.21 4.75
C VAL A 12 -10.36 18.26 3.91
N VAL A 13 -10.38 19.53 4.32
CA VAL A 13 -9.69 20.63 3.60
C VAL A 13 -8.17 20.40 3.51
N ARG A 14 -7.53 19.88 4.56
CA ARG A 14 -6.09 19.55 4.53
C ARG A 14 -5.78 18.37 3.62
N THR A 15 -6.68 17.39 3.57
CA THR A 15 -6.57 16.24 2.68
C THR A 15 -6.69 16.68 1.22
N THR A 16 -7.71 17.48 0.89
CA THR A 16 -7.90 17.99 -0.47
C THR A 16 -6.75 18.89 -0.92
N ALA A 17 -6.25 19.76 -0.02
CA ALA A 17 -5.06 20.57 -0.29
C ALA A 17 -3.82 19.70 -0.58
N PHE A 18 -3.63 18.59 0.15
CA PHE A 18 -2.54 17.66 -0.12
C PHE A 18 -2.68 16.95 -1.47
N PHE A 19 -3.88 16.48 -1.84
CA PHE A 19 -4.10 15.88 -3.16
C PHE A 19 -3.91 16.89 -4.30
N SER A 20 -4.27 18.16 -4.09
CA SER A 20 -3.97 19.23 -5.05
C SER A 20 -2.45 19.43 -5.22
N LEU A 21 -1.70 19.45 -4.11
CA LEU A 21 -0.25 19.50 -4.16
C LEU A 21 0.37 18.26 -4.83
N LEU A 22 -0.17 17.07 -4.57
CA LEU A 22 0.26 15.82 -5.22
C LEU A 22 0.08 15.88 -6.74
N ARG A 23 -1.02 16.48 -7.20
CA ARG A 23 -1.28 16.73 -8.62
C ARG A 23 -0.28 17.70 -9.23
N ASN A 24 0.09 18.78 -8.53
CA ASN A 24 1.06 19.76 -9.02
C ASN A 24 2.51 19.24 -8.98
N LEU A 25 2.83 18.32 -8.06
CA LEU A 25 4.13 17.65 -8.01
C LEU A 25 4.35 16.69 -9.20
N PHE A 26 3.27 16.18 -9.81
CA PHE A 26 3.38 15.27 -10.95
C PHE A 26 4.12 15.90 -12.14
N PRO A 27 3.65 17.03 -12.73
CA PRO A 27 4.35 17.68 -13.83
C PRO A 27 5.73 18.19 -13.41
N PHE A 28 5.92 18.61 -12.15
CA PHE A 28 7.24 19.01 -11.66
C PHE A 28 8.26 17.87 -11.73
N PHE A 29 7.96 16.72 -11.14
CA PHE A 29 8.89 15.58 -11.16
C PHE A 29 9.08 15.01 -12.56
N ASN A 30 8.02 14.94 -13.37
CA ASN A 30 8.07 14.34 -14.69
C ASN A 30 8.73 15.26 -15.74
N ASN A 31 8.41 16.55 -15.75
CA ASN A 31 8.83 17.47 -16.81
C ASN A 31 10.04 18.33 -16.41
N GLU A 32 10.12 18.83 -15.18
CA GLU A 32 11.23 19.70 -14.77
C GLU A 32 12.44 18.93 -14.25
N VAL A 33 12.19 17.90 -13.44
CA VAL A 33 13.23 17.06 -12.85
C VAL A 33 13.63 15.91 -13.79
N GLY A 34 12.75 15.50 -14.71
CA GLY A 34 12.99 14.41 -15.65
C GLY A 34 12.90 13.01 -15.04
N VAL A 35 12.25 12.88 -13.87
CA VAL A 35 12.05 11.59 -13.21
C VAL A 35 10.96 10.81 -13.93
N GLN A 36 11.23 9.53 -14.23
CA GLN A 36 10.23 8.63 -14.82
C GLN A 36 9.23 8.14 -13.76
N VAL A 37 8.39 9.05 -13.26
CA VAL A 37 7.43 8.81 -12.17
C VAL A 37 6.55 7.60 -12.45
N ASN A 38 5.96 7.51 -13.65
CA ASN A 38 5.06 6.42 -14.02
C ASN A 38 5.76 5.06 -13.98
N LYS A 39 6.95 4.96 -14.58
CA LYS A 39 7.73 3.72 -14.61
C LYS A 39 8.13 3.30 -13.21
N LEU A 40 8.67 4.21 -12.40
CA LEU A 40 9.12 3.90 -11.05
C LEU A 40 7.94 3.49 -10.16
N SER A 41 6.83 4.23 -10.21
CA SER A 41 5.62 3.94 -9.42
C SER A 41 5.01 2.60 -9.81
N PHE A 42 4.96 2.27 -11.11
CA PHE A 42 4.48 0.97 -11.58
C PHE A 42 5.39 -0.18 -11.12
N PHE A 43 6.71 -0.01 -11.15
CA PHE A 43 7.63 -1.04 -10.63
C PHE A 43 7.50 -1.21 -9.11
N ILE A 44 7.30 -0.12 -8.35
CA ILE A 44 7.04 -0.21 -6.90
C ILE A 44 5.74 -0.97 -6.65
N PHE A 45 4.68 -0.64 -7.40
CA PHE A 45 3.37 -1.28 -7.32
C PHE A 45 3.48 -2.78 -7.64
N PHE A 46 4.07 -3.12 -8.79
CA PHE A 46 4.21 -4.50 -9.25
C PHE A 46 5.05 -5.32 -8.27
N SER A 47 6.14 -4.76 -7.74
CA SER A 47 6.98 -5.40 -6.72
C SER A 47 6.20 -5.76 -5.45
N LYS A 48 5.21 -4.96 -5.04
CA LYS A 48 4.36 -5.30 -3.88
C LYS A 48 3.45 -6.50 -4.16
N TYR A 49 2.90 -6.58 -5.36
CA TYR A 49 2.05 -7.70 -5.78
C TYR A 49 2.85 -8.99 -5.99
N VAL A 50 4.01 -8.93 -6.63
CA VAL A 50 4.90 -10.08 -6.78
C VAL A 50 5.27 -10.64 -5.41
N ASN A 51 5.65 -9.77 -4.47
CA ASN A 51 5.99 -10.19 -3.10
C ASN A 51 4.81 -10.87 -2.39
N MET A 52 3.57 -10.41 -2.60
CA MET A 52 2.37 -11.08 -2.08
C MET A 52 2.17 -12.46 -2.69
N VAL A 53 2.25 -12.58 -4.01
CA VAL A 53 2.08 -13.87 -4.71
C VAL A 53 3.12 -14.87 -4.21
N VAL A 54 4.37 -14.43 -4.08
CA VAL A 54 5.47 -15.22 -3.52
C VAL A 54 5.20 -15.66 -2.08
N MET A 55 4.54 -14.84 -1.26
CA MET A 55 4.09 -15.27 0.08
C MET A 55 2.87 -16.20 0.06
N PHE A 56 1.96 -16.05 -0.92
CA PHE A 56 0.72 -16.83 -1.00
C PHE A 56 0.95 -18.27 -1.47
N ILE A 57 1.83 -18.48 -2.46
CA ILE A 57 1.98 -19.80 -3.08
C ILE A 57 2.51 -20.85 -2.11
N PRO A 58 3.53 -20.60 -1.27
CA PRO A 58 3.97 -21.54 -0.25
C PRO A 58 2.84 -21.90 0.72
N ILE A 59 2.03 -20.92 1.13
CA ILE A 59 0.87 -21.17 2.01
C ILE A 59 -0.14 -22.07 1.32
N LYS A 60 -0.49 -21.77 0.06
CA LYS A 60 -1.40 -22.60 -0.74
C LYS A 60 -0.85 -24.02 -0.92
N LEU A 61 0.45 -24.17 -1.13
CA LEU A 61 1.12 -25.45 -1.28
C LEU A 61 1.05 -26.26 0.02
N LEU A 62 1.24 -25.63 1.19
CA LEU A 62 1.05 -26.27 2.49
C LEU A 62 -0.40 -26.74 2.71
N PHE A 63 -1.41 -25.94 2.34
CA PHE A 63 -2.82 -26.35 2.42
C PHE A 63 -3.16 -27.53 1.50
N LEU A 64 -2.52 -27.56 0.33
CA LEU A 64 -2.68 -28.65 -0.62
C LEU A 64 -2.02 -29.94 -0.12
N LEU A 65 -0.83 -29.82 0.49
CA LEU A 65 -0.16 -30.94 1.16
C LEU A 65 -0.95 -31.48 2.35
N SER A 66 -1.68 -30.61 3.07
CA SER A 66 -2.50 -30.99 4.24
C SER A 66 -3.86 -31.62 3.87
N GLY A 67 -4.18 -31.78 2.58
CA GLY A 67 -5.41 -32.44 2.14
C GLY A 67 -6.69 -31.58 2.26
N ALA A 68 -6.58 -30.25 2.36
CA ALA A 68 -7.73 -29.38 2.32
C ALA A 68 -8.38 -29.41 0.91
N LYS A 69 -9.72 -29.44 0.83
CA LYS A 69 -10.46 -29.50 -0.45
C LYS A 69 -9.95 -28.44 -1.43
N ASN A 70 -9.45 -28.91 -2.57
CA ASN A 70 -8.98 -28.07 -3.67
C ASN A 70 -10.13 -27.32 -4.35
N ILE A 71 -9.79 -26.22 -5.03
CA ILE A 71 -10.68 -25.56 -5.99
C ILE A 71 -10.98 -26.60 -7.09
N PRO A 72 -12.25 -26.77 -7.52
CA PRO A 72 -12.64 -27.84 -8.45
C PRO A 72 -11.75 -27.93 -9.70
N PHE A 73 -11.40 -26.79 -10.31
CA PHE A 73 -10.50 -26.72 -11.47
C PHE A 73 -9.10 -27.32 -11.26
N LEU A 74 -8.54 -27.23 -10.04
CA LEU A 74 -7.22 -27.80 -9.72
C LEU A 74 -7.31 -29.26 -9.25
N ALA A 75 -8.45 -29.66 -8.70
CA ALA A 75 -8.71 -31.06 -8.35
C ALA A 75 -8.72 -31.95 -9.60
N ASP A 76 -9.32 -31.47 -10.70
CA ASP A 76 -9.34 -32.17 -11.98
C ASP A 76 -7.91 -32.36 -12.57
N ILE A 77 -7.03 -31.37 -12.36
CA ILE A 77 -5.62 -31.42 -12.77
C ILE A 77 -4.80 -32.35 -11.86
N GLU A 78 -5.04 -32.32 -10.54
CA GLU A 78 -4.39 -33.22 -9.59
C GLU A 78 -4.76 -34.69 -9.86
N GLN A 79 -6.02 -34.94 -10.20
CA GLN A 79 -6.53 -36.26 -10.49
C GLN A 79 -6.00 -36.82 -11.82
N SER A 80 -5.69 -35.96 -12.80
CA SER A 80 -5.12 -36.41 -14.08
C SER A 80 -3.60 -36.57 -14.08
N LEU A 81 -2.85 -35.73 -13.36
CA LEU A 81 -1.37 -35.76 -13.33
C LEU A 81 -0.78 -36.62 -12.20
N GLY A 82 -1.59 -36.94 -11.18
CA GLY A 82 -1.12 -37.59 -9.96
C GLY A 82 -0.49 -36.60 -8.99
N ARG A 83 -0.84 -36.76 -7.71
CA ARG A 83 -0.48 -35.84 -6.60
C ARG A 83 1.01 -35.51 -6.54
N ASN A 84 1.89 -36.49 -6.70
CA ASN A 84 3.34 -36.29 -6.62
C ASN A 84 3.88 -35.37 -7.73
N VAL A 85 3.44 -35.60 -8.98
CA VAL A 85 3.86 -34.78 -10.13
C VAL A 85 3.33 -33.36 -10.01
N TYR A 86 2.07 -33.22 -9.61
CA TYR A 86 1.45 -31.92 -9.37
C TYR A 86 2.20 -31.12 -8.28
N ILE A 87 2.55 -31.76 -7.16
CA ILE A 87 3.34 -31.11 -6.09
C ILE A 87 4.71 -30.68 -6.62
N SER A 88 5.41 -31.54 -7.38
CA SER A 88 6.71 -31.19 -7.97
C SER A 88 6.64 -29.99 -8.91
N ILE A 89 5.60 -29.92 -9.76
CA ILE A 89 5.37 -28.76 -10.66
C ILE A 89 5.09 -27.49 -9.85
N MET A 90 4.26 -27.57 -8.81
CA MET A 90 3.97 -26.43 -7.94
C MET A 90 5.23 -25.92 -7.23
N ILE A 91 6.09 -26.82 -6.72
CA ILE A 91 7.37 -26.46 -6.10
C ILE A 91 8.29 -25.77 -7.13
N PHE A 92 8.38 -26.29 -8.35
CA PHE A 92 9.18 -25.68 -9.41
C PHE A 92 8.70 -24.26 -9.75
N ILE A 93 7.39 -24.06 -9.88
CA ILE A 93 6.79 -22.73 -10.11
C ILE A 93 7.14 -21.77 -8.96
N VAL A 94 7.08 -22.24 -7.70
CA VAL A 94 7.48 -21.44 -6.53
C VAL A 94 8.94 -20.98 -6.65
N ILE A 95 9.86 -21.89 -6.96
CA ILE A 95 11.29 -21.57 -7.10
C ILE A 95 11.51 -20.49 -8.17
N VAL A 96 10.88 -20.65 -9.35
CA VAL A 96 10.97 -19.69 -10.45
C VAL A 96 10.43 -18.32 -10.03
N LEU A 97 9.30 -18.28 -9.31
CA LEU A 97 8.71 -17.03 -8.84
C LEU A 97 9.55 -16.34 -7.76
N TYR A 98 10.19 -17.10 -6.87
CA TYR A 98 11.14 -16.54 -5.89
C TYR A 98 12.37 -15.94 -6.58
N ALA A 99 12.92 -16.63 -7.58
CA ALA A 99 14.03 -16.10 -8.37
C ALA A 99 13.61 -14.81 -9.10
N PHE A 100 12.42 -14.79 -9.70
CA PHE A 100 11.88 -13.61 -10.36
C PHE A 100 11.67 -12.43 -9.40
N ASP A 101 11.14 -12.66 -8.19
CA ASP A 101 10.99 -11.61 -7.16
C ASP A 101 12.33 -11.03 -6.73
N MET A 102 13.37 -11.87 -6.59
CA MET A 102 14.72 -11.42 -6.29
C MET A 102 15.26 -10.51 -7.40
N VAL A 103 15.11 -10.92 -8.67
CA VAL A 103 15.51 -10.10 -9.82
C VAL A 103 14.73 -8.79 -9.87
N ALA A 104 13.42 -8.81 -9.62
CA ALA A 104 12.58 -7.62 -9.59
C ALA A 104 13.01 -6.63 -8.50
N LYS A 105 13.39 -7.12 -7.30
CA LYS A 105 13.94 -6.31 -6.21
C LYS A 105 15.26 -5.65 -6.59
N ILE A 106 16.16 -6.39 -7.22
CA ILE A 106 17.44 -5.85 -7.72
C ILE A 106 17.19 -4.78 -8.78
N TYR A 107 16.31 -5.05 -9.74
CA TYR A 107 15.99 -4.12 -10.83
C TYR A 107 15.37 -2.83 -10.31
N LYS A 108 14.44 -2.92 -9.34
CA LYS A 108 13.87 -1.76 -8.63
C LYS A 108 14.95 -0.90 -7.99
N SER A 109 15.93 -1.52 -7.31
CA SER A 109 17.06 -0.80 -6.70
C SER A 109 17.91 -0.09 -7.75
N LYS A 110 18.17 -0.75 -8.89
CA LYS A 110 18.94 -0.21 -10.01
C LYS A 110 18.26 1.02 -10.64
N ILE A 111 16.94 0.96 -10.89
CA ILE A 111 16.18 2.11 -11.38
C ILE A 111 16.23 3.26 -10.37
N ALA A 112 15.99 2.98 -9.08
CA ALA A 112 16.00 4.01 -8.05
C ALA A 112 17.34 4.77 -7.97
N ASN A 113 18.46 4.06 -8.18
CA ASN A 113 19.79 4.66 -8.23
C ASN A 113 20.03 5.43 -9.53
N HIS A 114 19.56 4.94 -10.68
CA HIS A 114 19.66 5.66 -11.94
C HIS A 114 18.88 7.00 -11.92
N GLN A 115 17.73 7.04 -11.24
CA GLN A 115 16.98 8.29 -11.07
C GLN A 115 17.75 9.32 -10.23
N LYS A 116 18.58 8.90 -9.26
CA LYS A 116 19.45 9.83 -8.52
C LYS A 116 20.50 10.49 -9.40
N THR A 117 21.00 9.77 -10.41
CA THR A 117 21.98 10.31 -11.37
C THR A 117 21.37 11.28 -12.37
N ILE A 118 20.08 11.14 -12.68
CA ILE A 118 19.35 12.06 -13.58
C ILE A 118 19.09 13.42 -12.89
N ILE A 119 18.89 13.42 -11.57
CA ILE A 119 18.71 14.64 -10.79
C ILE A 119 20.06 15.36 -10.68
N ASN A 120 20.40 16.16 -11.70
CA ASN A 120 21.72 16.78 -11.82
C ASN A 120 21.73 18.28 -11.48
N LYS A 121 20.63 19.00 -11.71
CA LYS A 121 20.57 20.46 -11.45
C LYS A 121 20.66 20.78 -9.96
N ALA A 122 21.34 21.88 -9.63
CA ALA A 122 21.51 22.35 -8.25
C ALA A 122 20.19 22.86 -7.63
N LYS A 123 19.35 23.51 -8.45
CA LYS A 123 18.03 24.04 -8.09
C LYS A 123 17.00 23.73 -9.18
N TYR A 124 15.75 23.54 -8.78
CA TYR A 124 14.60 23.31 -9.64
C TYR A 124 13.49 24.31 -9.29
N HIS A 125 12.64 24.69 -10.23
CA HIS A 125 11.56 25.64 -9.97
C HIS A 125 10.27 24.91 -9.60
N PHE A 126 9.67 25.23 -8.47
CA PHE A 126 8.37 24.69 -8.09
C PHE A 126 7.53 25.80 -7.48
N ASP A 127 6.38 26.09 -8.08
CA ASP A 127 5.39 27.05 -7.57
C ASP A 127 6.02 28.42 -7.20
N ASN A 128 6.75 29.02 -8.16
CA ASN A 128 7.50 30.28 -8.02
C ASN A 128 8.62 30.27 -6.96
N LYS A 129 9.12 29.09 -6.57
CA LYS A 129 10.25 28.95 -5.63
C LYS A 129 11.37 28.07 -6.19
N ASP A 130 12.59 28.36 -5.75
CA ASP A 130 13.74 27.49 -5.98
C ASP A 130 13.76 26.36 -4.95
N VAL A 131 13.68 25.12 -5.43
CA VAL A 131 13.82 23.91 -4.63
C VAL A 131 15.23 23.34 -4.84
N GLU A 132 15.95 23.17 -3.74
CA GLU A 132 17.29 22.57 -3.78
C GLU A 132 17.25 21.09 -4.20
N LYS A 133 18.30 20.65 -4.89
CA LYS A 133 18.54 19.23 -5.24
C LYS A 133 18.35 18.27 -4.07
N LYS A 134 18.77 18.66 -2.86
CA LYS A 134 18.67 17.83 -1.65
C LYS A 134 17.21 17.55 -1.28
N ILE A 135 16.32 18.52 -1.45
CA ILE A 135 14.89 18.38 -1.20
C ILE A 135 14.30 17.44 -2.26
N VAL A 136 14.57 17.68 -3.55
CA VAL A 136 14.11 16.83 -4.65
C VAL A 136 14.54 15.37 -4.49
N LEU A 137 15.81 15.12 -4.14
CA LEU A 137 16.33 13.77 -3.88
C LEU A 137 15.67 13.10 -2.68
N ARG A 138 15.21 13.87 -1.70
CA ARG A 138 14.52 13.34 -0.52
C ARG A 138 13.05 13.04 -0.81
N THR A 139 12.41 13.79 -1.70
CA THR A 139 10.96 13.80 -1.87
C THR A 139 10.47 12.99 -3.09
N TYR A 140 11.30 12.78 -4.12
CA TYR A 140 10.88 12.03 -5.31
C TYR A 140 10.48 10.57 -5.01
N ASN A 141 11.22 9.88 -4.13
CA ASN A 141 10.94 8.49 -3.78
C ASN A 141 9.67 8.37 -2.92
N PRO A 142 9.47 9.17 -1.84
CA PRO A 142 8.18 9.26 -1.17
C PRO A 142 7.02 9.59 -2.10
N TYR A 143 7.21 10.48 -3.07
CA TYR A 143 6.18 10.81 -4.05
C TYR A 143 5.77 9.60 -4.90
N CYS A 144 6.75 8.92 -5.50
CA CYS A 144 6.49 7.71 -6.31
C CYS A 144 5.90 6.57 -5.47
N GLN A 145 6.25 6.49 -4.18
CA GLN A 145 5.62 5.55 -3.25
C GLN A 145 4.14 5.87 -3.04
N ILE A 146 3.75 7.13 -2.84
CA ILE A 146 2.32 7.48 -2.69
C ILE A 146 1.54 7.15 -3.96
N VAL A 147 2.07 7.47 -5.15
CA VAL A 147 1.41 7.12 -6.42
C VAL A 147 1.24 5.60 -6.53
N SER A 148 2.30 4.84 -6.24
CA SER A 148 2.23 3.38 -6.20
C SER A 148 1.20 2.86 -5.20
N ASP A 149 1.10 3.48 -4.02
CA ASP A 149 0.23 3.03 -2.94
C ASP A 149 -1.24 3.31 -3.24
N ILE A 150 -1.53 4.44 -3.90
CA ILE A 150 -2.87 4.73 -4.43
C ILE A 150 -3.28 3.66 -5.44
N LEU A 151 -2.38 3.25 -6.35
CA LEU A 151 -2.65 2.15 -7.28
C LEU A 151 -2.93 0.83 -6.55
N VAL A 152 -2.20 0.51 -5.48
CA VAL A 152 -2.46 -0.67 -4.65
C VAL A 152 -3.85 -0.60 -4.02
N LEU A 153 -4.26 0.55 -3.47
CA LEU A 153 -5.57 0.69 -2.86
C LEU A 153 -6.70 0.51 -3.88
N LEU A 154 -6.57 1.11 -5.07
CA LEU A 154 -7.53 0.95 -6.16
C LEU A 154 -7.63 -0.51 -6.63
N ALA A 155 -6.49 -1.16 -6.84
CA ALA A 155 -6.45 -2.56 -7.21
C ALA A 155 -7.01 -3.47 -6.10
N SER A 156 -6.79 -3.13 -4.83
CA SER A 156 -7.38 -3.86 -3.70
C SER A 156 -8.91 -3.73 -3.68
N ILE A 157 -9.47 -2.54 -3.93
CA ILE A 157 -10.92 -2.33 -4.07
C ILE A 157 -11.46 -3.19 -5.21
N LEU A 158 -10.81 -3.19 -6.37
CA LEU A 158 -11.23 -3.99 -7.52
C LEU A 158 -11.24 -5.49 -7.18
N VAL A 159 -10.18 -6.00 -6.58
CA VAL A 159 -10.09 -7.41 -6.15
C VAL A 159 -11.18 -7.73 -5.12
N PHE A 160 -11.43 -6.86 -4.14
CA PHE A 160 -12.50 -7.09 -3.18
C PHE A 160 -13.89 -7.05 -3.81
N THR A 161 -14.15 -6.17 -4.76
CA THR A 161 -15.44 -6.13 -5.46
C THR A 161 -15.69 -7.41 -6.24
N LEU A 162 -14.65 -7.98 -6.86
CA LEU A 162 -14.74 -9.27 -7.57
C LEU A 162 -14.96 -10.45 -6.62
N LEU A 163 -14.32 -10.46 -5.45
CA LEU A 163 -14.42 -11.59 -4.51
C LEU A 163 -15.66 -11.52 -3.61
N SER A 164 -15.98 -10.33 -3.09
CA SER A 164 -17.11 -10.10 -2.20
C SER A 164 -17.46 -8.60 -2.15
N PRO A 165 -18.53 -8.16 -2.86
CA PRO A 165 -18.96 -6.76 -2.88
C PRO A 165 -19.24 -6.18 -1.49
N HIS A 166 -19.77 -6.98 -0.56
CA HIS A 166 -20.02 -6.53 0.82
C HIS A 166 -18.72 -6.24 1.57
N TYR A 167 -17.69 -7.07 1.37
CA TYR A 167 -16.39 -6.82 1.96
C TYR A 167 -15.73 -5.58 1.35
N ALA A 168 -15.89 -5.36 0.04
CA ALA A 168 -15.39 -4.15 -0.61
C ALA A 168 -15.98 -2.87 0.00
N LEU A 169 -17.30 -2.85 0.25
CA LEU A 169 -17.96 -1.70 0.87
C LEU A 169 -17.50 -1.48 2.32
N PHE A 170 -17.40 -2.55 3.10
CA PHE A 170 -16.83 -2.50 4.45
C PHE A 170 -15.39 -1.94 4.42
N TYR A 171 -14.56 -2.46 3.52
CA TYR A 171 -13.18 -2.03 3.36
C TYR A 171 -13.08 -0.55 3.01
N VAL A 172 -13.84 -0.07 2.01
CA VAL A 172 -13.83 1.35 1.61
C VAL A 172 -14.24 2.25 2.79
N THR A 173 -15.30 1.88 3.50
CA THR A 173 -15.77 2.63 4.68
C THR A 173 -14.67 2.73 5.74
N VAL A 174 -14.05 1.60 6.10
CA VAL A 174 -12.98 1.55 7.11
C VAL A 174 -11.76 2.35 6.67
N VAL A 175 -11.34 2.25 5.39
CA VAL A 175 -10.21 3.02 4.85
C VAL A 175 -10.48 4.52 4.90
N VAL A 176 -11.66 4.98 4.49
CA VAL A 176 -12.04 6.41 4.53
C VAL A 176 -12.07 6.92 5.97
N SER A 177 -12.70 6.18 6.90
CA SER A 177 -12.71 6.53 8.32
C SER A 177 -11.30 6.59 8.91
N TYR A 178 -10.43 5.64 8.54
CA TYR A 178 -9.04 5.63 8.95
C TYR A 178 -8.26 6.84 8.43
N PHE A 179 -8.48 7.22 7.16
CA PHE A 179 -7.86 8.40 6.57
C PHE A 179 -8.22 9.68 7.33
N LEU A 180 -9.51 9.87 7.61
CA LEU A 180 -9.99 11.03 8.36
C LEU A 180 -9.46 11.05 9.80
N LEU A 181 -9.44 9.88 10.46
CA LEU A 181 -8.98 9.73 11.84
C LEU A 181 -7.48 10.04 11.96
N LEU A 182 -6.64 9.49 11.09
CA LEU A 182 -5.21 9.77 11.12
C LEU A 182 -4.90 11.21 10.71
N GLU A 183 -5.57 11.77 9.71
CA GLU A 183 -5.41 13.17 9.34
C GLU A 183 -5.77 14.11 10.49
N TYR A 184 -6.82 13.76 11.24
CA TYR A 184 -7.22 14.46 12.46
C TYR A 184 -6.17 14.35 13.57
N LEU A 185 -5.67 13.14 13.87
CA LEU A 185 -4.76 12.90 15.00
C LEU A 185 -3.32 13.37 14.75
N LEU A 186 -2.78 13.18 13.55
CA LEU A 186 -1.37 13.44 13.23
C LEU A 186 -1.09 14.89 12.86
N PHE A 187 -2.03 15.57 12.19
CA PHE A 187 -1.79 16.92 11.66
C PHE A 187 -2.54 18.01 12.41
N SER A 188 -3.33 17.69 13.44
CA SER A 188 -3.94 18.71 14.30
C SER A 188 -2.88 19.64 14.91
N PRO A 189 -3.07 20.97 14.88
CA PRO A 189 -2.10 21.97 15.38
C PRO A 189 -1.86 21.87 16.89
N HIS A 190 -2.63 21.07 17.61
CA HIS A 190 -2.33 20.69 18.99
C HIS A 190 -1.96 19.21 18.98
N GLN A 191 -0.70 18.92 19.34
CA GLN A 191 -0.23 17.58 19.67
C GLN A 191 -1.29 16.95 20.58
N THR A 192 -2.02 15.97 20.05
CA THR A 192 -3.21 15.47 20.73
C THR A 192 -2.79 14.94 22.10
N ARG A 193 -3.62 15.15 23.13
CA ARG A 193 -3.34 14.67 24.50
C ARG A 193 -2.93 13.19 24.49
N LEU A 194 -3.48 12.39 23.58
CA LEU A 194 -3.09 11.00 23.33
C LEU A 194 -1.61 10.82 22.96
N LEU A 195 -1.08 11.61 22.02
CA LEU A 195 0.33 11.49 21.60
C LEU A 195 1.30 11.90 22.72
N LYS A 196 0.94 12.92 23.50
CA LYS A 196 1.69 13.34 24.70
C LYS A 196 1.61 12.32 25.83
N MET A 197 0.45 11.71 26.04
CA MET A 197 0.20 10.74 27.12
C MET A 197 0.82 9.37 26.84
N LEU A 198 0.95 9.00 25.56
CA LEU A 198 1.57 7.73 25.13
C LEU A 198 3.09 7.84 24.91
N ASN A 199 3.67 9.05 24.89
CA ASN A 199 5.09 9.30 24.61
C ASN A 199 5.63 8.57 23.36
N LEU A 200 4.79 8.44 22.33
CA LEU A 200 5.13 7.76 21.08
C LEU A 200 5.53 8.77 20.00
N ASP A 201 6.57 8.45 19.22
CA ASP A 201 6.86 9.19 18.00
C ASP A 201 5.71 8.97 16.98
N ASN A 202 5.45 9.97 16.15
CA ASN A 202 4.44 9.95 15.10
C ASN A 202 4.55 8.71 14.19
N ASN A 203 5.77 8.25 13.91
CA ASN A 203 5.99 7.04 13.10
C ASN A 203 5.57 5.75 13.82
N GLN A 204 5.81 5.69 15.14
CA GLN A 204 5.37 4.58 15.99
C GLN A 204 3.84 4.59 16.15
N PHE A 205 3.25 5.78 16.30
CA PHE A 205 1.80 5.94 16.36
C PHE A 205 1.11 5.43 15.08
N ILE A 206 1.60 5.81 13.89
CA ILE A 206 1.11 5.28 12.61
C ILE A 206 1.21 3.75 12.58
N GLN A 207 2.32 3.18 13.07
CA GLN A 207 2.52 1.73 13.09
C GLN A 207 1.50 1.02 14.00
N VAL A 208 1.23 1.55 15.19
CA VAL A 208 0.22 1.00 16.12
C VAL A 208 -1.18 1.10 15.50
N CYS A 209 -1.56 2.27 14.98
CA CYS A 209 -2.85 2.45 14.32
C CYS A 209 -3.02 1.51 13.12
N ASN A 210 -1.95 1.25 12.37
CA ASN A 210 -1.99 0.30 11.25
C ASN A 210 -2.15 -1.15 11.72
N GLY A 211 -1.57 -1.52 12.87
CA GLY A 211 -1.80 -2.83 13.49
C GLY A 211 -3.26 -3.03 13.90
N ILE A 212 -3.87 -2.01 14.52
CA ILE A 212 -5.30 -2.00 14.86
C ILE A 212 -6.16 -2.09 13.59
N LEU A 213 -5.82 -1.34 12.54
CA LEU A 213 -6.53 -1.40 11.27
C LEU A 213 -6.51 -2.81 10.65
N TYR A 214 -5.36 -3.47 10.68
CA TYR A 214 -5.24 -4.85 10.20
C TYR A 214 -6.11 -5.82 11.01
N LEU A 215 -6.20 -5.63 12.34
CA LEU A 215 -7.09 -6.42 13.19
C LEU A 215 -8.57 -6.19 12.82
N ILE A 216 -8.97 -4.95 12.56
CA ILE A 216 -10.33 -4.63 12.10
C ILE A 216 -10.65 -5.33 10.77
N PHE A 217 -9.71 -5.31 9.82
CA PHE A 217 -9.88 -6.05 8.57
C PHE A 217 -9.98 -7.55 8.76
N PHE A 218 -9.18 -8.12 9.66
CA PHE A 218 -9.25 -9.55 10.00
C PHE A 218 -10.62 -9.92 10.59
N LEU A 219 -11.13 -9.14 11.55
CA LEU A 219 -12.46 -9.36 12.12
C LEU A 219 -13.57 -9.23 11.06
N GLY A 220 -13.44 -8.28 10.13
CA GLY A 220 -14.36 -8.15 9.00
C GLY A 220 -14.36 -9.38 8.08
N ILE A 221 -13.19 -9.99 7.84
CA ILE A 221 -13.08 -11.23 7.05
C ILE A 221 -13.77 -12.39 7.78
N VAL A 222 -13.52 -12.53 9.08
CA VAL A 222 -14.16 -13.57 9.91
C VAL A 222 -15.68 -13.43 9.89
N ALA A 223 -16.21 -12.22 10.05
CA ALA A 223 -17.65 -11.96 9.96
C ALA A 223 -18.23 -12.36 8.60
N VAL A 224 -17.56 -12.00 7.49
CA VAL A 224 -18.01 -12.37 6.14
C VAL A 224 -17.91 -13.88 5.90
N LEU A 225 -16.89 -14.54 6.44
CA LEU A 225 -16.75 -16.01 6.38
C LEU A 225 -17.93 -16.72 7.04
N PHE A 226 -18.31 -16.31 8.25
CA PHE A 226 -19.43 -16.91 8.98
C PHE A 226 -20.78 -16.68 8.29
N VAL A 227 -21.00 -15.50 7.71
CA VAL A 227 -22.29 -15.15 7.09
C VAL A 227 -22.43 -15.75 5.68
N LYS A 228 -21.35 -15.77 4.88
CA LYS A 228 -21.42 -16.13 3.44
C LYS A 228 -20.84 -17.50 3.10
N SER A 229 -20.32 -18.26 4.07
CA SER A 229 -19.70 -19.57 3.86
C SER A 229 -18.66 -19.56 2.72
N ILE A 230 -17.86 -18.51 2.65
CA ILE A 230 -16.84 -18.34 1.61
C ILE A 230 -15.74 -19.39 1.79
N HIS A 231 -15.23 -19.96 0.68
CA HIS A 231 -14.09 -20.86 0.72
C HIS A 231 -12.89 -20.24 1.45
N ILE A 232 -12.24 -21.03 2.30
CA ILE A 232 -11.08 -20.61 3.12
C ILE A 232 -9.98 -19.97 2.26
N LEU A 233 -9.73 -20.51 1.05
CA LEU A 233 -8.74 -19.95 0.11
C LEU A 233 -9.05 -18.51 -0.31
N VAL A 234 -10.33 -18.18 -0.51
CA VAL A 234 -10.75 -16.81 -0.84
C VAL A 234 -10.55 -15.89 0.35
N ALA A 235 -10.83 -16.36 1.57
CA ALA A 235 -10.56 -15.57 2.77
C ALA A 235 -9.06 -15.32 3.02
N ILE A 236 -8.20 -16.30 2.75
CA ILE A 236 -6.73 -16.11 2.79
C ILE A 236 -6.31 -15.08 1.75
N LEU A 237 -6.87 -15.15 0.53
CA LEU A 237 -6.58 -14.17 -0.51
C LEU A 237 -7.00 -12.75 -0.08
N ILE A 238 -8.22 -12.60 0.47
CA ILE A 238 -8.71 -11.33 1.00
C ILE A 238 -7.80 -10.81 2.12
N LEU A 239 -7.35 -11.68 3.03
CA LEU A 239 -6.45 -11.32 4.12
C LEU A 239 -5.10 -10.81 3.61
N LEU A 240 -4.54 -11.45 2.58
CA LEU A 240 -3.29 -11.01 1.98
C LEU A 240 -3.43 -9.67 1.27
N VAL A 241 -4.52 -9.46 0.53
CA VAL A 241 -4.78 -8.16 -0.12
C VAL A 241 -4.97 -7.08 0.95
N ALA A 242 -5.71 -7.37 2.02
CA ALA A 242 -5.90 -6.47 3.16
C ALA A 242 -4.55 -6.12 3.83
N ARG A 243 -3.63 -7.08 3.95
CA ARG A 243 -2.27 -6.85 4.49
C ARG A 243 -1.43 -5.89 3.63
N ILE A 244 -1.49 -6.00 2.31
CA ILE A 244 -0.75 -5.07 1.43
C ILE A 244 -1.39 -3.70 1.46
N SER A 245 -2.72 -3.65 1.48
CA SER A 245 -3.45 -2.40 1.62
C SER A 245 -3.05 -1.66 2.91
N THR A 246 -3.08 -2.32 4.07
CA THR A 246 -2.65 -1.70 5.34
C THR A 246 -1.20 -1.24 5.29
N THR A 247 -0.31 -2.07 4.73
CA THR A 247 1.09 -1.68 4.52
C THR A 247 1.20 -0.43 3.64
N SER A 248 0.36 -0.30 2.61
CA SER A 248 0.35 0.83 1.69
C SER A 248 -0.26 2.09 2.32
N LEU A 249 -1.30 1.95 3.15
CA LEU A 249 -1.82 3.07 3.95
C LEU A 249 -0.76 3.64 4.87
N ARG A 250 -0.02 2.78 5.58
CA ARG A 250 1.11 3.21 6.40
C ARG A 250 2.14 4.01 5.59
N THR A 251 2.57 3.50 4.42
CA THR A 251 3.55 4.21 3.59
C THR A 251 3.02 5.52 3.03
N ILE A 252 1.72 5.64 2.72
CA ILE A 252 1.09 6.92 2.34
C ILE A 252 1.28 7.95 3.46
N PHE A 253 0.92 7.64 4.70
CA PHE A 253 1.03 8.61 5.80
C PHE A 253 2.48 9.00 6.11
N THR A 254 3.40 8.05 6.11
CA THR A 254 4.83 8.36 6.33
C THR A 254 5.40 9.21 5.20
N SER A 255 5.00 8.95 3.95
CA SER A 255 5.46 9.71 2.77
C SER A 255 4.80 11.08 2.69
N GLN A 256 3.52 11.19 3.03
CA GLN A 256 2.77 12.44 3.13
C GLN A 256 3.41 13.35 4.17
N LYS A 257 3.84 12.82 5.33
CA LYS A 257 4.58 13.57 6.34
C LYS A 257 5.91 14.12 5.78
N ALA A 258 6.66 13.32 5.03
CA ALA A 258 7.90 13.77 4.40
C ALA A 258 7.67 14.88 3.38
N LEU A 259 6.67 14.74 2.51
CA LEU A 259 6.31 15.74 1.51
C LEU A 259 5.78 17.04 2.14
N ARG A 260 4.94 16.94 3.16
CA ARG A 260 4.41 18.13 3.86
C ARG A 260 5.50 18.91 4.57
N ARG A 261 6.46 18.23 5.18
CA ARG A 261 7.56 18.93 5.83
C ARG A 261 8.35 19.80 4.86
N ASP A 262 8.59 19.31 3.64
CA ASP A 262 9.49 19.97 2.70
C ASP A 262 8.76 20.89 1.67
N TYR A 263 7.45 20.72 1.44
CA TYR A 263 6.66 21.55 0.51
C TYR A 263 5.50 22.33 1.14
N PHE A 264 5.05 22.00 2.36
CA PHE A 264 3.98 22.74 3.06
C PHE A 264 4.48 23.76 4.10
N GLN A 265 5.77 23.75 4.48
CA GLN A 265 6.32 24.79 5.34
C GLN A 265 6.45 26.11 4.55
N LYS A 266 5.39 26.92 4.64
CA LYS A 266 5.48 28.38 4.57
C LYS A 266 5.91 28.90 5.93
#